data_AF-A0A7N4PGG0-F1
#
_entry.id   AF-A0A7N4PGG0-F1
#
_cell.length_a   1.000
_cell.length_b   1.000
_cell.length_c   1.000
_cell.angle_alpha   90.00
_cell.angle_beta   90.00
_cell.angle_gamma   90.00
#
_symmetry.space_group_name_H-M   'P 1'
#
loop_
_entity.id
_entity.type
_entity.pdbx_description
1 polymer ?
#
loop_
_entity_poly.entity_id
_entity_poly.type
_entity_poly.pdbx_seq_one_letter_code
_entity_poly.pdbx_strand_id
1 'polypeptide(L)'
;MCSPSGSPERAVDGSLLSDFEKGTCIHTRRESHPWWMVDLGSSETVKSVAITPRKDCCMEELYGAFILVGDSSHNGGTFNDKCAVIGSLGYGKTEFFRCGMMRGRYVSIVNPKRTFLSFCEVRVFGKTSEAVSPSVPSQSQPSSLKARDDTNLPVATVFKHCKRLTPGGEQIWVQRKLSSLCQSLVERIAVENT
;
A
#
# COMPACT_ATOMS: atom_id res chain seq x y z
N MET A 1 6.03 12.19 22.05
CA MET A 1 6.95 11.78 20.97
C MET A 1 6.61 10.34 20.58
N CYS A 2 6.68 9.97 19.30
CA CYS A 2 6.63 8.56 18.90
C CYS A 2 8.07 8.08 18.71
N SER A 3 8.43 6.95 19.30
CA SER A 3 9.73 6.32 19.05
C SER A 3 9.85 6.00 17.55
N PRO A 4 11.04 6.11 16.93
CA PRO A 4 11.24 5.84 15.51
C PRO A 4 11.07 4.35 15.12
N SER A 5 10.54 3.51 16.02
CA SER A 5 10.46 2.06 15.94
C SER A 5 9.10 1.50 15.50
N GLY A 6 8.13 2.31 15.05
CA GLY A 6 6.77 1.81 14.68
C GLY A 6 6.10 2.40 13.44
N SER A 7 6.83 3.06 12.52
CA SER A 7 6.27 3.81 11.38
C SER A 7 5.36 2.97 10.47
N PRO A 8 4.18 3.48 10.04
CA PRO A 8 3.18 2.69 9.29
C PRO A 8 3.63 2.26 7.90
N GLU A 9 4.61 2.95 7.30
CA GLU A 9 5.13 2.65 5.96
C GLU A 9 5.89 1.32 5.90
N ARG A 10 6.35 0.80 7.06
CA ARG A 10 7.10 -0.46 7.14
C ARG A 10 6.26 -1.67 6.72
N ALA A 11 4.96 -1.61 6.96
CA ALA A 11 4.02 -2.62 6.50
C ALA A 11 3.94 -2.76 4.97
N VAL A 12 4.56 -1.85 4.20
CA VAL A 12 4.63 -1.88 2.74
C VAL A 12 6.03 -1.45 2.28
N ASP A 13 7.07 -1.90 2.99
CA ASP A 13 8.47 -1.66 2.62
C ASP A 13 9.12 -2.82 1.85
N GLY A 14 8.42 -3.96 1.76
CA GLY A 14 8.82 -5.13 0.97
C GLY A 14 9.66 -6.14 1.76
N SER A 15 9.99 -5.83 3.03
CA SER A 15 10.76 -6.68 3.92
C SER A 15 9.89 -7.72 4.62
N LEU A 16 10.28 -9.00 4.56
CA LEU A 16 9.68 -10.04 5.40
C LEU A 16 10.40 -10.19 6.75
N LEU A 17 11.27 -9.25 7.12
CA LEU A 17 11.89 -9.23 8.44
C LEU A 17 10.81 -8.92 9.49
N SER A 18 10.65 -9.84 10.45
CA SER A 18 9.60 -9.80 11.46
C SER A 18 10.11 -9.38 12.84
N ASP A 19 11.07 -8.46 12.87
CA ASP A 19 11.91 -8.10 14.02
C ASP A 19 11.68 -6.63 14.42
N PHE A 20 10.87 -6.42 15.48
CA PHE A 20 10.45 -5.09 15.89
C PHE A 20 11.63 -4.20 16.32
N GLU A 21 12.58 -4.75 17.08
CA GLU A 21 13.78 -4.06 17.56
C GLU A 21 14.70 -3.59 16.42
N LYS A 22 14.73 -4.34 15.31
CA LYS A 22 15.43 -3.92 14.08
C LYS A 22 14.69 -2.85 13.27
N GLY A 23 13.54 -2.40 13.76
CA GLY A 23 12.74 -1.39 13.09
C GLY A 23 12.10 -1.88 11.79
N THR A 24 11.66 -3.14 11.76
CA THR A 24 11.06 -3.76 10.56
C THR A 24 9.54 -3.95 10.66
N CYS A 25 8.92 -3.46 11.73
CA CYS A 25 7.48 -3.59 11.94
C CYS A 25 6.81 -2.27 12.34
N ILE A 26 5.49 -2.19 12.14
CA ILE A 26 4.63 -1.12 12.62
C ILE A 26 4.23 -1.36 14.09
N HIS A 27 3.93 -0.27 14.80
CA HIS A 27 3.32 -0.35 16.13
C HIS A 27 2.55 0.94 16.42
N THR A 28 1.24 0.83 16.63
CA THR A 28 0.40 1.97 17.06
C THR A 28 0.59 2.27 18.55
N ARG A 29 -0.18 3.20 19.11
CA ARG A 29 -0.38 3.26 20.57
C ARG A 29 -1.49 2.30 20.98
N ARG A 30 -1.64 2.04 22.28
CA ARG A 30 -2.81 1.34 22.82
C ARG A 30 -4.02 2.29 22.78
N GLU A 31 -4.89 2.08 21.80
CA GLU A 31 -6.07 2.90 21.55
C GLU A 31 -7.28 2.02 21.24
N SER A 32 -8.46 2.62 21.12
CA SER A 32 -9.70 1.92 20.80
C SER A 32 -9.87 1.87 19.29
N HIS A 33 -10.12 0.68 18.74
CA HIS A 33 -10.24 0.48 17.29
C HIS A 33 -8.99 0.90 16.47
N PRO A 34 -7.75 0.50 16.86
CA PRO A 34 -6.57 0.84 16.10
C PRO A 34 -6.65 0.24 14.69
N TRP A 35 -6.20 1.02 13.71
CA TRP A 35 -6.21 0.61 12.32
C TRP A 35 -4.95 1.04 11.58
N TRP A 36 -4.67 0.31 10.51
CA TRP A 36 -3.69 0.64 9.48
C TRP A 36 -4.37 0.46 8.13
N MET A 37 -4.01 1.27 7.14
CA MET A 37 -4.63 1.26 5.82
C MET A 37 -3.59 1.59 4.75
N VAL A 38 -3.67 0.89 3.61
CA VAL A 38 -2.92 1.20 2.39
C VAL A 38 -3.86 1.67 1.28
N ASP A 39 -3.44 2.69 0.55
CA ASP A 39 -4.06 3.16 -0.69
C ASP A 39 -3.38 2.47 -1.88
N LEU A 40 -4.17 1.74 -2.69
CA LEU A 40 -3.69 1.06 -3.90
C LEU A 40 -3.52 2.00 -5.10
N GLY A 41 -3.92 3.28 -4.98
CA GLY A 41 -3.92 4.29 -6.04
C GLY A 41 -5.22 4.33 -6.84
N SER A 42 -5.78 3.16 -7.16
CA SER A 42 -7.07 3.00 -7.87
C SER A 42 -7.86 1.81 -7.33
N SER A 43 -9.14 1.68 -7.72
CA SER A 43 -10.02 0.58 -7.26
C SER A 43 -9.67 -0.74 -7.95
N GLU A 44 -8.88 -1.57 -7.29
CA GLU A 44 -8.35 -2.83 -7.83
C GLU A 44 -9.14 -4.05 -7.38
N THR A 45 -8.90 -5.20 -8.03
CA THR A 45 -9.54 -6.48 -7.70
C THR A 45 -8.63 -7.31 -6.81
N VAL A 46 -8.90 -7.33 -5.51
CA VAL A 46 -8.11 -8.00 -4.46
C VAL A 46 -8.48 -9.49 -4.36
N LYS A 47 -7.57 -10.36 -4.79
CA LYS A 47 -7.65 -11.83 -4.67
C LYS A 47 -7.36 -12.30 -3.25
N SER A 48 -6.31 -11.76 -2.65
CA SER A 48 -5.86 -12.12 -1.29
C SER A 48 -4.96 -11.04 -0.69
N VAL A 49 -4.89 -11.02 0.63
CA VAL A 49 -3.93 -10.23 1.41
C VAL A 49 -3.04 -11.19 2.19
N ALA A 50 -1.73 -10.97 2.22
CA ALA A 50 -0.83 -11.69 3.12
C ALA A 50 -0.31 -10.75 4.20
N ILE A 51 -0.19 -11.23 5.43
CA ILE A 51 0.27 -10.46 6.59
C ILE A 51 1.41 -11.23 7.25
N THR A 52 2.53 -10.54 7.50
CA THR A 52 3.66 -11.03 8.28
C THR A 52 3.55 -10.47 9.70
N PRO A 53 3.19 -11.27 10.71
CA PRO A 53 3.15 -10.83 12.10
C PRO A 53 4.57 -10.65 12.65
N ARG A 54 4.67 -10.09 13.86
CA ARG A 54 5.90 -10.11 14.65
C ARG A 54 6.34 -11.54 14.98
N LYS A 55 7.65 -11.75 15.13
CA LYS A 55 8.22 -13.05 15.57
C LYS A 55 8.51 -13.12 17.06
N ASP A 56 8.64 -11.96 17.71
CA ASP A 56 9.25 -11.80 19.03
C ASP A 56 8.20 -11.83 20.16
N CYS A 57 7.02 -11.25 19.94
CA CYS A 57 5.89 -11.31 20.88
C CYS A 57 4.58 -10.87 20.20
N CYS A 58 3.52 -10.78 21.00
CA CYS A 58 2.43 -9.81 20.80
C CYS A 58 1.53 -10.06 19.58
N MET A 59 1.58 -11.27 18.99
CA MET A 59 0.70 -11.66 17.87
C MET A 59 -0.76 -11.82 18.30
N GLU A 60 -1.02 -12.03 19.60
CA GLU A 60 -2.35 -12.00 20.22
C GLU A 60 -3.05 -10.64 20.07
N GLU A 61 -2.31 -9.56 19.84
CA GLU A 61 -2.84 -8.22 19.56
C GLU A 61 -3.43 -8.10 18.14
N LEU A 62 -3.10 -9.02 17.24
CA LEU A 62 -3.76 -9.17 15.92
C LEU A 62 -4.99 -10.08 15.97
N TYR A 63 -5.13 -10.92 17.00
CA TYR A 63 -6.18 -11.94 17.04
C TYR A 63 -7.57 -11.30 17.07
N GLY A 64 -8.40 -11.65 16.08
CA GLY A 64 -9.74 -11.11 15.90
C GLY A 64 -9.81 -9.75 15.19
N ALA A 65 -8.69 -9.22 14.68
CA ALA A 65 -8.71 -8.07 13.78
C ALA A 65 -9.35 -8.42 12.43
N PHE A 66 -9.83 -7.42 11.71
CA PHE A 66 -10.49 -7.56 10.41
C PHE A 66 -9.59 -7.03 9.29
N ILE A 67 -9.59 -7.73 8.16
CA ILE A 67 -9.10 -7.22 6.89
C ILE A 67 -10.32 -6.67 6.13
N LEU A 68 -10.30 -5.38 5.80
CA LEU A 68 -11.37 -4.69 5.07
C LEU A 68 -10.87 -4.27 3.69
N VAL A 69 -11.73 -4.32 2.68
CA VAL A 69 -11.43 -3.93 1.29
C VAL A 69 -12.59 -3.12 0.73
N GLY A 70 -12.32 -1.93 0.18
CA GLY A 70 -13.35 -1.08 -0.43
C GLY A 70 -12.81 0.27 -0.88
N ASP A 71 -13.70 1.15 -1.34
CA ASP A 71 -13.33 2.45 -1.92
C ASP A 71 -13.42 3.64 -0.93
N SER A 72 -13.81 3.40 0.33
CA SER A 72 -13.84 4.45 1.37
C SER A 72 -12.57 4.43 2.24
N SER A 73 -11.92 5.58 2.37
CA SER A 73 -10.84 5.81 3.33
C SER A 73 -11.33 6.34 4.68
N HIS A 74 -12.62 6.67 4.80
CA HIS A 74 -13.19 7.33 5.98
C HIS A 74 -13.09 6.43 7.22
N ASN A 75 -12.58 6.99 8.32
CA ASN A 75 -12.38 6.29 9.59
C ASN A 75 -11.64 4.94 9.44
N GLY A 76 -10.51 4.93 8.73
CA GLY A 76 -9.75 3.70 8.47
C GLY A 76 -10.43 2.70 7.56
N GLY A 77 -11.47 3.12 6.83
CA GLY A 77 -12.28 2.23 5.99
C GLY A 77 -13.19 1.29 6.78
N THR A 78 -13.61 1.65 8.01
CA THR A 78 -14.45 0.78 8.87
C THR A 78 -15.82 0.41 8.27
N PHE A 79 -16.25 1.09 7.21
CA PHE A 79 -17.47 0.81 6.45
C PHE A 79 -17.23 0.00 5.16
N ASN A 80 -15.98 -0.33 4.84
CA ASN A 80 -15.64 -1.21 3.71
C ASN A 80 -15.98 -2.66 4.04
N ASP A 81 -16.18 -3.47 3.00
CA ASP A 81 -16.54 -4.87 3.15
C ASP A 81 -15.41 -5.68 3.81
N LYS A 82 -15.80 -6.68 4.60
CA LYS A 82 -14.87 -7.54 5.34
C LYS A 82 -14.36 -8.69 4.46
N CYS A 83 -13.08 -8.64 4.11
CA CYS A 83 -12.39 -9.75 3.44
C CYS A 83 -12.20 -10.94 4.39
N ALA A 84 -11.68 -10.70 5.59
CA ALA A 84 -11.34 -11.79 6.52
C ALA A 84 -11.32 -11.33 7.99
N VAL A 85 -11.37 -12.31 8.89
CA VAL A 85 -11.01 -12.15 10.31
C VAL A 85 -9.66 -12.84 10.53
N ILE A 86 -8.73 -12.16 11.20
CA ILE A 86 -7.41 -12.68 11.52
C ILE A 86 -7.53 -13.66 12.69
N GLY A 87 -7.26 -14.93 12.41
CA GLY A 87 -7.20 -16.02 13.40
C GLY A 87 -5.89 -16.01 14.18
N SER A 88 -5.57 -17.12 14.84
CA SER A 88 -4.25 -17.30 15.46
C SER A 88 -3.19 -17.43 14.36
N LEU A 89 -2.06 -16.71 14.51
CA LEU A 89 -0.95 -16.71 13.56
C LEU A 89 0.27 -17.39 14.14
N GLY A 90 1.21 -17.82 13.29
CA GLY A 90 2.52 -18.30 13.72
C GLY A 90 3.53 -17.15 13.85
N TYR A 91 4.41 -17.23 14.86
CA TYR A 91 5.47 -16.25 15.09
C TYR A 91 6.29 -15.95 13.82
N GLY A 92 6.24 -14.70 13.35
CA GLY A 92 7.00 -14.23 12.19
C GLY A 92 6.64 -14.88 10.85
N LYS A 93 5.63 -15.75 10.81
CA LYS A 93 5.24 -16.52 9.62
C LYS A 93 4.16 -15.78 8.84
N THR A 94 4.46 -15.44 7.58
CA THR A 94 3.47 -14.82 6.68
C THR A 94 2.28 -15.75 6.44
N GLU A 95 1.07 -15.27 6.73
CA GLU A 95 -0.18 -15.99 6.49
C GLU A 95 -1.03 -15.29 5.41
N PHE A 96 -1.80 -16.08 4.66
CA PHE A 96 -2.56 -15.62 3.48
C PHE A 96 -4.08 -15.69 3.72
N PHE A 97 -4.74 -14.56 3.49
CA PHE A 97 -6.19 -14.38 3.64
C PHE A 97 -6.82 -14.18 2.26
N ARG A 98 -7.78 -15.04 1.90
CA ARG A 98 -8.48 -14.94 0.61
C ARG A 98 -9.60 -13.91 0.70
N CYS A 99 -9.60 -12.93 -0.23
CA CYS A 99 -10.59 -11.86 -0.29
C CYS A 99 -11.60 -12.04 -1.45
N GLY A 100 -11.77 -13.26 -1.97
CA GLY A 100 -12.87 -13.56 -2.91
C GLY A 100 -12.95 -12.73 -4.20
N MET A 101 -11.87 -12.07 -4.63
CA MET A 101 -11.87 -11.10 -5.75
C MET A 101 -12.69 -9.82 -5.47
N MET A 102 -12.77 -9.37 -4.21
CA MET A 102 -13.37 -8.09 -3.82
C MET A 102 -12.73 -6.91 -4.56
N ARG A 103 -13.52 -5.85 -4.78
CA ARG A 103 -13.04 -4.61 -5.39
C ARG A 103 -12.83 -3.52 -4.33
N GLY A 104 -11.75 -2.76 -4.44
CA GLY A 104 -11.51 -1.61 -3.58
C GLY A 104 -10.16 -0.94 -3.82
N ARG A 105 -10.12 0.37 -3.58
CA ARG A 105 -8.88 1.18 -3.55
C ARG A 105 -8.13 1.09 -2.23
N TYR A 106 -8.82 0.81 -1.14
CA TYR A 106 -8.23 0.78 0.20
C TYR A 106 -8.27 -0.64 0.77
N VAL A 107 -7.16 -1.06 1.37
CA VAL A 107 -7.08 -2.27 2.18
C VAL A 107 -6.69 -1.87 3.60
N SER A 108 -7.51 -2.23 4.58
CA SER A 108 -7.31 -1.88 5.98
C SER A 108 -7.19 -3.11 6.87
N ILE A 109 -6.40 -2.99 7.94
CA ILE A 109 -6.39 -3.92 9.07
C ILE A 109 -6.90 -3.15 10.28
N VAL A 110 -8.01 -3.57 10.87
CA VAL A 110 -8.69 -2.91 12.00
C VAL A 110 -8.87 -3.90 13.13
N ASN A 111 -8.36 -3.63 14.34
CA ASN A 111 -8.70 -4.45 15.50
C ASN A 111 -9.92 -3.83 16.23
N PRO A 112 -11.05 -4.54 16.44
CA PRO A 112 -12.22 -3.99 17.12
C PRO A 112 -12.05 -3.78 18.64
N LYS A 113 -10.91 -4.18 19.22
CA LYS A 113 -10.65 -4.09 20.66
C LYS A 113 -9.92 -2.78 21.01
N ARG A 114 -9.79 -2.50 22.31
CA ARG A 114 -8.81 -1.52 22.81
C ARG A 114 -7.46 -2.20 23.00
N THR A 115 -6.57 -2.04 22.02
CA THR A 115 -5.29 -2.77 21.92
C THR A 115 -4.25 -1.92 21.19
N PHE A 116 -3.02 -2.44 21.03
CA PHE A 116 -2.11 -1.99 20.00
C PHE A 116 -2.37 -2.75 18.69
N LEU A 117 -1.90 -2.22 17.57
CA LEU A 117 -1.84 -2.91 16.29
C LEU A 117 -0.36 -2.98 15.85
N SER A 118 0.16 -4.19 15.66
CA SER A 118 1.58 -4.42 15.40
C SER A 118 1.80 -5.62 14.48
N PHE A 119 2.42 -5.38 13.33
CA PHE A 119 2.76 -6.36 12.30
C PHE A 119 3.86 -5.79 11.40
N CYS A 120 4.46 -6.62 10.56
CA CYS A 120 5.72 -6.28 9.90
C CYS A 120 5.55 -5.96 8.41
N GLU A 121 4.77 -6.74 7.66
CA GLU A 121 4.55 -6.52 6.22
C GLU A 121 3.14 -6.97 5.81
N VAL A 122 2.54 -6.25 4.87
CA VAL A 122 1.24 -6.53 4.24
C VAL A 122 1.39 -6.50 2.74
N ARG A 123 0.97 -7.57 2.07
CA ARG A 123 1.06 -7.70 0.62
C ARG A 123 -0.31 -7.98 0.02
N VAL A 124 -0.69 -7.19 -0.98
CA VAL A 124 -1.99 -7.27 -1.64
C VAL A 124 -1.80 -7.94 -3.01
N PHE A 125 -2.55 -9.01 -3.26
CA PHE A 125 -2.48 -9.83 -4.47
C PHE A 125 -3.79 -9.76 -5.22
N GLY A 126 -3.75 -9.77 -6.55
CA GLY A 126 -4.95 -9.63 -7.35
C GLY A 126 -4.67 -9.17 -8.78
N LYS A 127 -5.66 -8.49 -9.37
CA LYS A 127 -5.58 -7.92 -10.71
C LYS A 127 -5.80 -6.42 -10.64
N THR A 128 -4.97 -5.67 -11.35
CA THR A 128 -5.28 -4.28 -11.66
C THR A 128 -6.52 -4.23 -12.54
N SER A 129 -7.41 -3.29 -12.27
CA SER A 129 -8.31 -2.75 -13.27
C SER A 129 -7.46 -2.34 -14.48
N GLU A 130 -7.75 -2.91 -15.64
CA GLU A 130 -7.19 -2.38 -16.88
C GLU A 130 -7.80 -0.99 -17.03
N ALA A 131 -6.96 0.04 -16.86
CA ALA A 131 -7.35 1.39 -17.22
C ALA A 131 -7.78 1.34 -18.68
N VAL A 132 -9.07 1.62 -18.93
CA VAL A 132 -9.61 1.76 -20.28
C VAL A 132 -8.82 2.89 -20.91
N SER A 133 -7.79 2.52 -21.67
CA SER A 133 -6.95 3.47 -22.38
C SER A 133 -7.89 4.21 -23.32
N PRO A 134 -8.03 5.55 -23.21
CA PRO A 134 -8.83 6.29 -24.17
C PRO A 134 -8.16 6.07 -25.53
N SER A 135 -8.80 5.27 -26.38
CA SER A 135 -8.40 5.04 -27.75
C SER A 135 -8.50 6.39 -28.47
N VAL A 136 -7.37 7.08 -28.58
CA VAL A 136 -7.28 8.44 -29.14
C VAL A 136 -7.86 8.42 -30.56
N PRO A 137 -8.97 9.14 -30.83
CA PRO A 137 -9.36 9.41 -32.20
C PRO A 137 -8.31 10.33 -32.79
N SER A 138 -7.62 9.88 -33.84
CA SER A 138 -6.61 10.71 -34.51
C SER A 138 -7.28 11.88 -35.22
N GLN A 139 -6.99 13.12 -34.81
CA GLN A 139 -7.08 14.30 -35.68
C GLN A 139 -6.26 15.49 -35.16
N SER A 140 -5.91 16.38 -36.07
CA SER A 140 -4.78 17.31 -36.05
C SER A 140 -5.02 18.65 -35.31
N GLN A 141 -4.00 19.13 -34.59
CA GLN A 141 -3.78 20.56 -34.26
C GLN A 141 -3.41 21.36 -35.52
N PRO A 142 -3.69 22.69 -35.63
CA PRO A 142 -3.23 23.80 -34.75
C PRO A 142 -4.38 24.59 -34.05
N SER A 143 -4.22 25.65 -33.23
CA SER A 143 -3.08 26.32 -32.51
C SER A 143 -3.61 27.31 -31.43
N SER A 144 -2.70 28.12 -30.83
CA SER A 144 -2.92 29.42 -30.14
C SER A 144 -3.71 29.50 -28.82
N LEU A 145 -2.96 29.33 -27.72
CA LEU A 145 -2.93 30.14 -26.48
C LEU A 145 -4.18 30.96 -26.04
N LYS A 146 -4.63 30.68 -24.81
CA LYS A 146 -4.74 31.72 -23.77
C LYS A 146 -4.53 31.12 -22.38
N ALA A 147 -3.66 31.74 -21.57
CA ALA A 147 -3.42 31.31 -20.20
C ALA A 147 -4.65 31.58 -19.32
N ARG A 148 -4.91 30.68 -18.36
CA ARG A 148 -5.75 30.96 -17.20
C ARG A 148 -4.90 30.80 -15.93
N ASP A 149 -5.08 31.77 -15.05
CA ASP A 149 -4.53 31.81 -13.70
C ASP A 149 -5.44 30.98 -12.79
N ASP A 150 -4.87 29.98 -12.11
CA ASP A 150 -5.52 29.20 -11.06
C ASP A 150 -4.56 29.09 -9.87
N THR A 151 -4.30 30.23 -9.23
CA THR A 151 -3.60 30.33 -7.95
C THR A 151 -4.46 29.83 -6.76
N ASN A 152 -4.98 28.59 -6.84
CA ASN A 152 -5.31 27.74 -5.69
C ASN A 152 -5.70 26.31 -6.13
N LEU A 153 -4.74 25.39 -6.09
CA LEU A 153 -5.02 23.95 -6.01
C LEU A 153 -4.22 23.40 -4.80
N PRO A 154 -4.81 22.59 -3.92
CA PRO A 154 -4.04 21.98 -2.83
C PRO A 154 -2.93 21.12 -3.41
N VAL A 155 -1.79 21.06 -2.72
CA VAL A 155 -0.60 20.29 -3.14
C VAL A 155 -0.94 18.80 -3.16
N ALA A 156 -1.45 18.32 -4.30
CA ALA A 156 -1.65 16.92 -4.56
C ALA A 156 -0.27 16.27 -4.72
N THR A 157 0.17 15.54 -3.70
CA THR A 157 1.43 14.78 -3.74
C THR A 157 1.37 13.78 -4.89
N VAL A 158 2.09 14.06 -5.97
CA VAL A 158 2.14 13.21 -7.17
C VAL A 158 2.96 11.96 -6.88
N PHE A 159 2.29 10.89 -6.45
CA PHE A 159 2.91 9.58 -6.30
C PHE A 159 3.16 8.94 -7.68
N LYS A 160 4.40 9.06 -8.18
CA LYS A 160 4.83 8.37 -9.41
C LYS A 160 4.96 6.87 -9.17
N HIS A 161 4.15 6.09 -9.88
CA HIS A 161 4.10 4.63 -9.78
C HIS A 161 5.29 4.00 -10.55
N CYS A 162 5.97 3.00 -9.98
CA CYS A 162 6.87 2.13 -10.74
C CYS A 162 6.28 0.72 -10.81
N LYS A 163 6.06 0.21 -12.02
CA LYS A 163 5.67 -1.19 -12.25
C LYS A 163 6.93 -2.00 -12.54
N ARG A 164 7.14 -3.12 -11.86
CA ARG A 164 8.04 -4.20 -12.33
C ARG A 164 7.18 -5.42 -12.65
N LEU A 165 7.24 -5.86 -13.90
CA LEU A 165 6.53 -7.05 -14.35
C LEU A 165 7.32 -8.29 -13.92
N THR A 166 6.68 -9.21 -13.19
CA THR A 166 7.15 -10.59 -13.07
C THR A 166 6.39 -11.46 -14.08
N PRO A 167 7.02 -12.49 -14.68
CA PRO A 167 6.34 -13.44 -15.55
C PRO A 167 5.35 -14.28 -14.72
N GLY A 168 4.10 -13.84 -14.63
CA GLY A 168 3.06 -14.50 -13.81
C GLY A 168 1.84 -13.63 -13.47
N GLY A 169 1.93 -12.30 -13.50
CA GLY A 169 0.76 -11.41 -13.51
C GLY A 169 -0.13 -11.31 -12.25
N GLU A 170 0.25 -11.89 -11.10
CA GLU A 170 -0.62 -11.97 -9.90
C GLU A 170 -0.37 -10.90 -8.80
N GLN A 171 0.51 -9.92 -9.02
CA GLN A 171 0.89 -8.93 -7.99
C GLN A 171 0.24 -7.56 -8.27
N ILE A 172 -0.48 -7.01 -7.28
CA ILE A 172 -0.84 -5.58 -7.25
C ILE A 172 0.26 -4.87 -6.44
N TRP A 173 1.01 -3.98 -7.07
CA TRP A 173 2.12 -3.30 -6.41
C TRP A 173 1.64 -2.09 -5.60
N VAL A 174 1.74 -2.17 -4.26
CA VAL A 174 2.03 -0.98 -3.45
C VAL A 174 3.39 -1.16 -2.80
N GLN A 175 4.36 -0.42 -3.31
CA GLN A 175 5.72 -0.31 -2.78
C GLN A 175 6.30 1.04 -3.23
N ARG A 176 6.72 1.88 -2.28
CA ARG A 176 7.77 2.90 -2.52
C ARG A 176 8.24 3.53 -1.20
N LYS A 177 9.44 3.13 -0.79
CA LYS A 177 10.44 4.11 -0.33
C LYS A 177 11.36 4.40 -1.52
N LEU A 178 11.36 5.64 -2.01
CA LEU A 178 12.50 6.11 -2.81
C LEU A 178 13.68 6.26 -1.84
N SER A 179 14.72 5.44 -1.99
CA SER A 179 16.04 5.81 -1.48
C SER A 179 16.59 6.96 -2.34
N SER A 180 17.53 7.71 -1.80
CA SER A 180 18.13 8.92 -2.41
C SER A 180 18.88 8.69 -3.74
N LEU A 181 18.92 7.46 -4.25
CA LEU A 181 19.63 7.07 -5.48
C LEU A 181 18.93 7.47 -6.79
N CYS A 182 17.78 8.15 -6.73
CA CYS A 182 17.12 8.73 -7.92
C CYS A 182 17.84 10.01 -8.44
N GLN A 183 19.07 10.28 -8.00
CA GLN A 183 19.74 11.57 -8.19
C GLN A 183 21.15 11.50 -8.82
N SER A 184 21.60 10.33 -9.33
CA SER A 184 22.97 10.22 -9.89
C SER A 184 23.17 9.27 -11.10
N LEU A 185 22.13 8.86 -11.84
CA LEU A 185 22.33 7.95 -13.00
C LEU A 185 21.48 8.31 -14.25
N VAL A 186 21.43 9.59 -14.60
CA VAL A 186 21.17 10.06 -15.98
C VAL A 186 22.28 11.05 -16.41
N GLU A 187 23.50 10.84 -15.92
CA GLU A 187 24.71 11.43 -16.51
C GLU A 187 25.42 10.39 -17.38
N ARG A 188 25.10 10.41 -18.67
CA ARG A 188 25.97 10.18 -19.84
C ARG A 188 25.07 9.99 -21.06
N ILE A 189 24.74 11.13 -21.67
CA ILE A 189 24.40 11.17 -23.10
C ILE A 189 25.59 10.55 -23.85
N ALA A 190 25.29 9.78 -24.90
CA ALA A 190 26.31 9.14 -25.72
C ALA A 190 27.28 10.18 -26.29
N VAL A 191 28.57 9.99 -26.02
CA VAL A 191 29.65 10.61 -26.79
C VAL A 191 30.15 9.54 -27.74
N GLU A 192 29.78 9.66 -29.03
CA GLU A 192 30.63 9.29 -30.16
C GLU A 192 29.99 9.73 -31.50
N ASN A 193 30.82 10.36 -32.34
CA ASN A 193 30.65 10.75 -33.75
C ASN A 193 30.24 12.20 -34.09
N THR A 194 31.21 13.11 -33.97
CA THR A 194 31.83 13.84 -35.10
C THR A 194 33.28 14.14 -34.77
#